data_AF-A0A2G9PP70-F1
#
_entry.id   AF-A0A2G9PP70-F1
#
_cell.length_a   1.000
_cell.length_b   1.000
_cell.length_c   1.000
_cell.angle_alpha   90.00
_cell.angle_beta   90.00
_cell.angle_gamma   90.00
#
_symmetry.space_group_name_H-M   'P 1'
#
loop_
_entity.id
_entity.type
_entity.pdbx_description
1 polymer ?
#
loop_
_entity_poly.entity_id
_entity_poly.type
_entity_poly.pdbx_seq_one_letter_code
_entity_poly.pdbx_strand_id
1 'polypeptide(L)'
;MNADTDGDGINDKDEVDGTEGYSTDPTKKDTDGDGFDDLYEIKLGTDPTDSSDYPDESSLNALDTDNDGISDYDEIYGTEGYKTDPLKADTDGDGYPDLYEIKMGTDPTSAFDYPSENMAKSTDTDGDGIYDYDEIFGTDAAGGYTLDPLKKDTDGDGFSDGYEIKIGTDPTDSTDYPSDSELQSWDTDVDGLNDYEEIFTYKTDPLKADTDGDQLTDYEEINGTYGYITDPLLSDTDGDGISDYDEVKATNGFATDPTKKDTDDDGFDDLYEVTIGTDPTDPTSYPDDATLKSLDTDNDGISDYDEIYGTNGYKTNPLKKDTDGDGFDDLVEIQAGTDPTDATSVPTGLGSTSPLLVGNDSDGDGLSDSDEINIYGTNPNLKDTDGDSIDDGTEIQLGLNPLVADAAGGSTTSWLLLIISIVLILSGVGYFGYTQYYMDSTSGFSTSTSLPFFRKTTVPKKKSLRDQLHSKLMNEKRQKGKAGRDLLTNAFSKKPKRHLHLKGAGKTLSASDLKPVEKEHDDIKALREHVEPKKKEQPKKEDPFSKLAGEDKKNASVEKEPTPKEKKEALKALGDVAEAKKKTKKK
;
A
#
# COMPACT_ATOMS: atom_id res chain seq x y z
N MET A 1 -20.16 38.95 23.86
CA MET A 1 -20.56 37.97 24.88
C MET A 1 -20.71 36.73 24.06
N ASN A 2 -19.61 35.99 23.96
CA ASN A 2 -19.51 34.77 23.17
C ASN A 2 -18.96 33.71 24.13
N ALA A 3 -19.52 33.68 25.33
CA ALA A 3 -19.26 32.57 26.22
C ALA A 3 -20.14 31.43 25.71
N ASP A 4 -19.57 30.25 25.67
CA ASP A 4 -20.20 28.97 25.39
C ASP A 4 -19.76 28.14 26.61
N THR A 5 -20.69 27.96 27.53
CA THR A 5 -20.39 27.56 28.91
C THR A 5 -20.29 26.04 29.06
N ASP A 6 -21.02 25.28 28.26
CA ASP A 6 -21.00 23.81 28.20
C ASP A 6 -20.21 23.25 27.02
N GLY A 7 -19.83 24.08 26.05
CA GLY A 7 -18.95 23.71 24.94
C GLY A 7 -19.67 22.91 23.86
N ASP A 8 -20.97 23.13 23.68
CA ASP A 8 -21.76 22.51 22.61
C ASP A 8 -21.61 23.23 21.26
N GLY A 9 -20.97 24.41 21.25
CA GLY A 9 -20.76 25.24 20.07
C GLY A 9 -21.85 26.30 19.83
N ILE A 10 -22.87 26.37 20.67
CA ILE A 10 -23.83 27.48 20.77
C ILE A 10 -23.34 28.42 21.87
N ASN A 11 -23.43 29.74 21.65
CA ASN A 11 -23.07 30.67 22.73
C ASN A 11 -24.25 30.90 23.68
N ASP A 12 -23.96 31.14 24.96
CA ASP A 12 -24.94 31.31 26.05
C ASP A 12 -26.09 32.29 25.71
N LYS A 13 -25.80 33.28 24.86
CA LYS A 13 -26.79 34.28 24.47
C LYS A 13 -27.77 33.72 23.46
N ASP A 14 -27.29 32.98 22.47
CA ASP A 14 -28.10 32.42 21.40
C ASP A 14 -28.95 31.26 21.93
N GLU A 15 -28.45 30.48 22.88
CA GLU A 15 -29.25 29.48 23.61
C GLU A 15 -30.44 30.09 24.35
N VAL A 16 -30.22 31.22 25.07
CA VAL A 16 -31.29 31.89 25.82
C VAL A 16 -32.27 32.64 24.90
N ASP A 17 -31.76 33.29 23.86
CA ASP A 17 -32.58 34.07 22.92
C ASP A 17 -33.30 33.18 21.89
N GLY A 18 -32.79 31.97 21.68
CA GLY A 18 -33.28 30.93 20.80
C GLY A 18 -32.49 30.84 19.48
N THR A 19 -31.85 29.70 19.24
CA THR A 19 -31.18 29.35 17.97
C THR A 19 -32.16 28.58 17.09
N GLU A 20 -32.41 29.05 15.87
CA GLU A 20 -33.41 28.47 14.94
C GLU A 20 -34.83 28.27 15.52
N GLY A 21 -35.13 28.91 16.66
CA GLY A 21 -36.42 28.83 17.34
C GLY A 21 -36.45 27.97 18.60
N TYR A 22 -35.34 27.32 18.97
CA TYR A 22 -35.19 26.50 20.17
C TYR A 22 -34.40 27.24 21.24
N SER A 23 -34.89 27.26 22.47
CA SER A 23 -34.18 27.84 23.62
C SER A 23 -33.66 26.73 24.52
N THR A 24 -32.34 26.59 24.59
CA THR A 24 -31.61 25.54 25.29
C THR A 24 -31.04 26.02 26.63
N ASP A 25 -30.48 25.12 27.43
CA ASP A 25 -29.87 25.40 28.75
C ASP A 25 -28.36 25.62 28.59
N PRO A 26 -27.84 26.87 28.77
CA PRO A 26 -26.42 27.21 28.61
C PRO A 26 -25.41 26.56 29.56
N THR A 27 -25.82 25.52 30.25
CA THR A 27 -24.97 24.80 31.18
C THR A 27 -24.97 23.30 30.91
N LYS A 28 -25.61 22.88 29.83
CA LYS A 28 -25.75 21.49 29.41
C LYS A 28 -25.61 21.39 27.89
N LYS A 29 -24.64 20.59 27.49
CA LYS A 29 -24.44 20.20 26.09
C LYS A 29 -25.68 19.54 25.46
N ASP A 30 -26.45 18.83 26.28
CA ASP A 30 -27.69 18.12 25.95
C ASP A 30 -28.80 18.62 26.90
N THR A 31 -29.68 19.47 26.38
CA THR A 31 -30.71 20.17 27.16
C THR A 31 -31.77 19.22 27.70
N ASP A 32 -32.23 18.28 26.89
CA ASP A 32 -33.36 17.40 27.19
C ASP A 32 -32.99 16.00 27.73
N GLY A 33 -31.72 15.61 27.57
CA GLY A 33 -31.11 14.44 28.16
C GLY A 33 -31.26 13.15 27.35
N ASP A 34 -31.45 13.22 26.03
CA ASP A 34 -31.60 12.04 25.18
C ASP A 34 -30.28 11.48 24.62
N GLY A 35 -29.18 12.21 24.80
CA GLY A 35 -27.82 11.81 24.44
C GLY A 35 -27.25 12.48 23.19
N PHE A 36 -27.97 13.42 22.57
CA PHE A 36 -27.45 14.27 21.49
C PHE A 36 -27.22 15.70 21.99
N ASP A 37 -26.21 16.36 21.43
CA ASP A 37 -25.88 17.73 21.82
C ASP A 37 -26.77 18.73 21.08
N ASP A 38 -27.11 19.84 21.72
CA ASP A 38 -28.10 20.79 21.22
C ASP A 38 -27.75 21.36 19.83
N LEU A 39 -26.46 21.69 19.59
CA LEU A 39 -26.01 22.15 18.27
C LEU A 39 -26.16 21.08 17.18
N TYR A 40 -25.86 19.83 17.55
CA TYR A 40 -25.91 18.70 16.63
C TYR A 40 -27.35 18.45 16.18
N GLU A 41 -28.28 18.42 17.12
CA GLU A 41 -29.71 18.30 16.85
C GLU A 41 -30.26 19.44 15.98
N ILE A 42 -29.86 20.69 16.28
CA ILE A 42 -30.25 21.85 15.46
C ILE A 42 -29.73 21.71 14.02
N LYS A 43 -28.51 21.19 13.82
CA LYS A 43 -27.96 20.93 12.47
C LYS A 43 -28.73 19.86 11.73
N LEU A 44 -29.19 18.82 12.42
CA LEU A 44 -30.02 17.75 11.85
C LEU A 44 -31.48 18.13 11.68
N GLY A 45 -31.93 19.20 12.34
CA GLY A 45 -33.30 19.68 12.33
C GLY A 45 -34.22 18.91 13.27
N THR A 46 -33.67 18.28 14.31
CA THR A 46 -34.42 17.72 15.44
C THR A 46 -34.61 18.77 16.55
N ASP A 47 -35.48 18.51 17.53
CA ASP A 47 -35.82 19.47 18.59
C ASP A 47 -35.01 19.19 19.87
N PRO A 48 -33.97 20.00 20.18
CA PRO A 48 -33.09 19.77 21.34
C PRO A 48 -33.75 20.00 22.71
N THR A 49 -35.07 20.21 22.72
CA THR A 49 -35.86 20.38 23.93
C THR A 49 -36.93 19.29 24.10
N ASP A 50 -37.01 18.35 23.16
CA ASP A 50 -37.93 17.21 23.15
C ASP A 50 -37.19 15.89 22.93
N SER A 51 -36.83 15.23 24.04
CA SER A 51 -36.19 13.90 24.12
C SER A 51 -36.86 12.73 23.36
N SER A 52 -37.95 13.00 22.64
CA SER A 52 -38.62 12.05 21.73
C SER A 52 -38.42 12.37 20.25
N ASP A 53 -37.77 13.47 19.92
CA ASP A 53 -37.45 13.93 18.57
C ASP A 53 -35.93 13.95 18.40
N TYR A 54 -35.35 12.77 18.16
CA TYR A 54 -33.91 12.56 17.95
C TYR A 54 -33.64 11.88 16.61
N PRO A 55 -32.42 12.03 16.05
CA PRO A 55 -32.03 11.36 14.81
C PRO A 55 -32.07 9.83 14.98
N ASP A 56 -32.75 9.15 14.05
CA ASP A 56 -32.79 7.70 14.08
C ASP A 56 -31.47 7.08 13.58
N GLU A 57 -31.17 5.87 14.05
CA GLU A 57 -29.94 5.14 13.73
C GLU A 57 -29.69 4.97 12.22
N SER A 58 -30.73 4.81 11.39
CA SER A 58 -30.54 4.70 9.95
C SER A 58 -30.16 6.03 9.31
N SER A 59 -30.62 7.15 9.88
CA SER A 59 -30.23 8.48 9.47
C SER A 59 -28.76 8.76 9.83
N LEU A 60 -28.32 8.41 11.04
CA LEU A 60 -26.94 8.59 11.49
C LEU A 60 -25.91 7.79 10.67
N ASN A 61 -26.23 6.55 10.30
CA ASN A 61 -25.33 5.71 9.48
C ASN A 61 -25.13 6.22 8.04
N ALA A 62 -26.02 7.09 7.56
CA ALA A 62 -25.95 7.64 6.20
C ALA A 62 -25.43 9.08 6.18
N LEU A 63 -25.17 9.66 7.35
CA LEU A 63 -24.71 11.01 7.51
C LEU A 63 -23.22 11.01 7.85
N ASP A 64 -22.54 12.02 7.35
CA ASP A 64 -21.14 12.34 7.60
C ASP A 64 -21.12 13.88 7.62
N THR A 65 -21.35 14.43 8.80
CA THR A 65 -21.73 15.84 8.96
C THR A 65 -20.55 16.78 8.77
N ASP A 66 -19.33 16.36 9.08
CA ASP A 66 -18.10 17.14 8.87
C ASP A 66 -17.30 16.71 7.63
N ASN A 67 -17.69 15.63 6.94
CA ASN A 67 -17.12 15.11 5.70
C ASN A 67 -15.70 14.56 5.87
N ASP A 68 -15.39 14.01 7.04
CA ASP A 68 -14.10 13.36 7.32
C ASP A 68 -14.08 11.88 6.87
N GLY A 69 -15.24 11.35 6.42
CA GLY A 69 -15.41 10.00 5.93
C GLY A 69 -15.80 8.98 7.01
N ILE A 70 -16.00 9.40 8.27
CA ILE A 70 -16.65 8.62 9.31
C ILE A 70 -18.14 8.97 9.32
N SER A 71 -19.01 7.96 9.48
CA SER A 71 -20.43 8.26 9.63
C SER A 71 -20.73 8.80 11.02
N ASP A 72 -21.68 9.71 11.16
CA ASP A 72 -22.05 10.26 12.48
C ASP A 72 -22.42 9.14 13.48
N TYR A 73 -22.98 8.02 13.01
CA TYR A 73 -23.22 6.85 13.84
C TYR A 73 -21.92 6.28 14.41
N ASP A 74 -20.95 6.08 13.55
CA ASP A 74 -19.64 5.52 13.85
C ASP A 74 -18.84 6.42 14.78
N GLU A 75 -19.01 7.73 14.71
CA GLU A 75 -18.38 8.68 15.63
C GLU A 75 -19.04 8.66 17.02
N ILE A 76 -20.37 8.70 17.07
CA ILE A 76 -21.13 8.74 18.32
C ILE A 76 -21.02 7.42 19.08
N TYR A 77 -21.17 6.29 18.40
CA TYR A 77 -21.17 4.96 19.02
C TYR A 77 -19.78 4.34 19.09
N GLY A 78 -18.91 4.73 18.15
CA GLY A 78 -17.49 4.51 18.15
C GLY A 78 -17.01 3.55 17.07
N THR A 79 -15.94 3.93 16.39
CA THR A 79 -15.21 3.11 15.41
C THR A 79 -13.92 2.61 16.03
N GLU A 80 -13.69 1.30 15.98
CA GLU A 80 -12.50 0.65 16.56
C GLU A 80 -12.25 0.96 18.05
N GLY A 81 -13.26 1.46 18.76
CA GLY A 81 -13.18 1.83 20.18
C GLY A 81 -12.98 3.32 20.46
N TYR A 82 -12.84 4.15 19.44
CA TYR A 82 -12.75 5.61 19.54
C TYR A 82 -14.12 6.25 19.29
N LYS A 83 -14.43 7.32 20.02
CA LYS A 83 -15.63 8.14 19.84
C LYS A 83 -15.19 9.56 19.52
N THR A 84 -15.51 10.01 18.32
CA THR A 84 -15.14 11.32 17.77
C THR A 84 -16.34 12.26 17.78
N ASP A 85 -16.11 13.53 17.43
CA ASP A 85 -17.13 14.57 17.40
C ASP A 85 -17.64 14.76 15.97
N PRO A 86 -18.90 14.41 15.65
CA PRO A 86 -19.45 14.43 14.29
C PRO A 86 -19.59 15.81 13.66
N LEU A 87 -19.14 16.84 14.35
CA LEU A 87 -19.08 18.20 13.85
C LEU A 87 -17.65 18.68 13.58
N LYS A 88 -16.65 17.83 13.82
CA LYS A 88 -15.23 18.13 13.68
C LYS A 88 -14.46 16.96 13.07
N ALA A 89 -14.07 17.16 11.82
CA ALA A 89 -13.19 16.24 11.10
C ALA A 89 -11.84 15.96 11.78
N ASP A 90 -11.44 16.78 12.76
CA ASP A 90 -10.27 16.63 13.63
C ASP A 90 -10.76 16.92 15.06
N THR A 91 -11.10 15.86 15.79
CA THR A 91 -11.79 15.90 17.08
C THR A 91 -10.93 16.58 18.15
N ASP A 92 -9.64 16.27 18.18
CA ASP A 92 -8.73 16.74 19.22
C ASP A 92 -7.97 18.03 18.85
N GLY A 93 -8.01 18.41 17.58
CA GLY A 93 -7.53 19.67 17.02
C GLY A 93 -6.02 19.72 16.84
N ASP A 94 -5.35 18.59 16.63
CA ASP A 94 -3.91 18.53 16.42
C ASP A 94 -3.46 18.66 14.96
N GLY A 95 -4.42 18.61 14.04
CA GLY A 95 -4.28 18.83 12.60
C GLY A 95 -4.41 17.57 11.74
N TYR A 96 -4.59 16.38 12.32
CA TYR A 96 -4.86 15.15 11.56
C TYR A 96 -6.36 14.83 11.58
N PRO A 97 -6.96 14.45 10.44
CA PRO A 97 -8.37 14.06 10.43
C PRO A 97 -8.63 12.72 11.14
N ASP A 98 -9.78 12.57 11.78
CA ASP A 98 -10.07 11.43 12.65
C ASP A 98 -10.00 10.10 11.90
N LEU A 99 -10.60 10.01 10.69
CA LEU A 99 -10.54 8.79 9.87
C LEU A 99 -9.10 8.42 9.49
N TYR A 100 -8.27 9.43 9.22
CA TYR A 100 -6.87 9.23 8.87
C TYR A 100 -6.09 8.66 10.06
N GLU A 101 -6.31 9.18 11.26
CA GLU A 101 -5.70 8.67 12.48
C GLU A 101 -6.09 7.24 12.79
N ILE A 102 -7.39 6.91 12.68
CA ILE A 102 -7.88 5.53 12.86
C ILE A 102 -7.18 4.59 11.88
N LYS A 103 -7.11 4.94 10.59
CA LYS A 103 -6.41 4.13 9.58
C LYS A 103 -4.92 3.99 9.84
N MET A 104 -4.30 5.00 10.43
CA MET A 104 -2.89 4.99 10.82
C MET A 104 -2.64 4.32 12.18
N GLY A 105 -3.69 3.93 12.89
CA GLY A 105 -3.63 3.27 14.19
C GLY A 105 -3.25 4.19 15.35
N THR A 106 -3.59 5.48 15.25
CA THR A 106 -3.43 6.48 16.32
C THR A 106 -4.79 6.84 16.94
N ASP A 107 -4.80 7.58 18.06
CA ASP A 107 -6.01 7.87 18.83
C ASP A 107 -6.55 9.27 18.50
N PRO A 108 -7.64 9.39 17.70
CA PRO A 108 -8.18 10.66 17.22
C PRO A 108 -8.78 11.56 18.32
N THR A 109 -8.78 11.09 19.57
CA THR A 109 -9.29 11.85 20.71
C THR A 109 -8.16 12.42 21.59
N SER A 110 -6.90 12.21 21.19
CA SER A 110 -5.71 12.53 21.95
C SER A 110 -4.67 13.27 21.10
N ALA A 111 -4.63 14.60 21.26
CA ALA A 111 -3.70 15.52 20.57
C ALA A 111 -2.18 15.30 20.84
N PHE A 112 -1.83 14.20 21.49
CA PHE A 112 -0.47 13.73 21.74
C PHE A 112 -0.16 12.37 21.10
N ASP A 113 -1.15 11.73 20.47
CA ASP A 113 -1.05 10.41 19.84
C ASP A 113 -1.51 10.50 18.39
N TYR A 114 -0.60 11.00 17.55
CA TYR A 114 -0.83 11.29 16.14
C TYR A 114 0.20 10.64 15.23
N PRO A 115 -0.10 10.52 13.92
CA PRO A 115 0.81 9.96 12.94
C PRO A 115 2.15 10.70 12.93
N SER A 116 3.27 9.96 12.96
CA SER A 116 4.57 10.63 13.01
C SER A 116 4.80 11.46 11.75
N GLU A 117 5.24 12.71 11.89
CA GLU A 117 5.46 13.63 10.76
C GLU A 117 6.34 13.03 9.66
N ASN A 118 7.37 12.24 10.03
CA ASN A 118 8.23 11.60 9.03
C ASN A 118 7.51 10.51 8.24
N MET A 119 6.53 9.83 8.86
CA MET A 119 5.69 8.84 8.20
C MET A 119 4.78 9.53 7.21
N ALA A 120 3.97 10.49 7.64
CA ALA A 120 3.05 11.25 6.78
C ALA A 120 3.76 11.95 5.60
N LYS A 121 5.04 12.34 5.77
CA LYS A 121 5.87 12.92 4.69
C LYS A 121 6.43 11.92 3.67
N SER A 122 6.20 10.64 3.89
CA SER A 122 6.73 9.55 3.05
C SER A 122 5.66 8.56 2.64
N THR A 123 4.44 8.74 3.12
CA THR A 123 3.27 7.93 2.79
C THR A 123 2.39 8.74 1.84
N ASP A 124 1.87 8.05 0.84
CA ASP A 124 0.91 8.51 -0.17
C ASP A 124 -0.18 7.42 -0.11
N THR A 125 -1.21 7.68 0.70
CA THR A 125 -2.15 6.65 1.15
C THR A 125 -3.13 6.25 0.06
N ASP A 126 -3.53 7.19 -0.80
CA ASP A 126 -4.48 6.96 -1.89
C ASP A 126 -3.81 6.75 -3.26
N GLY A 127 -2.49 6.94 -3.35
CA GLY A 127 -1.69 6.67 -4.54
C GLY A 127 -1.91 7.68 -5.66
N ASP A 128 -2.29 8.91 -5.34
CA ASP A 128 -2.50 10.00 -6.30
C ASP A 128 -1.20 10.73 -6.69
N GLY A 129 -0.11 10.49 -5.94
CA GLY A 129 1.21 11.07 -6.15
C GLY A 129 1.53 12.28 -5.27
N ILE A 130 0.66 12.63 -4.33
CA ILE A 130 0.87 13.61 -3.25
C ILE A 130 1.06 12.83 -1.94
N TYR A 131 1.92 13.32 -1.05
CA TYR A 131 2.11 12.69 0.25
C TYR A 131 1.06 13.19 1.25
N ASP A 132 0.61 12.32 2.16
CA ASP A 132 -0.45 12.64 3.13
C ASP A 132 -0.18 13.96 3.88
N TYR A 133 1.07 14.18 4.28
CA TYR A 133 1.45 15.43 4.97
C TYR A 133 1.22 16.67 4.10
N ASP A 134 1.51 16.58 2.81
CA ASP A 134 1.38 17.70 1.89
C ASP A 134 -0.09 18.04 1.65
N GLU A 135 -0.96 17.04 1.61
CA GLU A 135 -2.42 17.17 1.49
C GLU A 135 -3.06 17.77 2.73
N ILE A 136 -2.79 17.19 3.91
CA ILE A 136 -3.34 17.63 5.19
C ILE A 136 -2.96 19.09 5.48
N PHE A 137 -1.70 19.45 5.27
CA PHE A 137 -1.19 20.78 5.62
C PHE A 137 -1.18 21.78 4.44
N GLY A 138 -1.64 21.37 3.26
CA GLY A 138 -1.70 22.17 2.04
C GLY A 138 -0.37 22.85 1.69
N THR A 139 0.68 22.05 1.55
CA THR A 139 2.01 22.57 1.19
C THR A 139 2.09 22.92 -0.29
N ASP A 140 3.22 23.49 -0.72
CA ASP A 140 3.48 23.76 -2.14
C ASP A 140 3.39 22.50 -3.03
N ALA A 141 3.59 21.30 -2.46
CA ALA A 141 3.48 20.04 -3.20
C ALA A 141 2.02 19.71 -3.55
N ALA A 142 1.08 19.98 -2.63
CA ALA A 142 -0.36 19.93 -2.86
C ALA A 142 -0.91 21.20 -3.53
N GLY A 143 -0.06 22.00 -4.19
CA GLY A 143 -0.48 23.26 -4.83
C GLY A 143 -0.98 24.35 -3.86
N GLY A 144 -0.84 24.16 -2.55
CA GLY A 144 -1.42 25.03 -1.52
C GLY A 144 -2.87 24.69 -1.14
N TYR A 145 -3.40 23.57 -1.63
CA TYR A 145 -4.74 23.06 -1.32
C TYR A 145 -4.67 22.10 -0.14
N THR A 146 -5.65 22.18 0.76
CA THR A 146 -5.89 21.10 1.73
C THR A 146 -6.77 20.06 1.05
N LEU A 147 -6.28 18.83 0.99
CA LEU A 147 -6.87 17.70 0.27
C LEU A 147 -7.14 16.53 1.23
N ASP A 148 -7.89 15.54 0.78
CA ASP A 148 -8.18 14.34 1.57
C ASP A 148 -7.17 13.22 1.25
N PRO A 149 -6.23 12.90 2.17
CA PRO A 149 -5.18 11.91 1.93
C PRO A 149 -5.70 10.47 1.74
N LEU A 150 -7.00 10.25 1.92
CA LEU A 150 -7.64 8.95 1.74
C LEU A 150 -8.44 8.87 0.44
N LYS A 151 -8.51 9.96 -0.34
CA LYS A 151 -9.30 10.08 -1.56
C LYS A 151 -8.48 10.67 -2.69
N LYS A 152 -8.15 9.80 -3.65
CA LYS A 152 -7.41 10.16 -4.87
C LYS A 152 -8.00 11.34 -5.67
N ASP A 153 -9.29 11.62 -5.51
CA ASP A 153 -10.07 12.66 -6.20
C ASP A 153 -10.94 13.36 -5.14
N THR A 154 -10.46 14.51 -4.64
CA THR A 154 -11.05 15.23 -3.50
C THR A 154 -12.42 15.81 -3.85
N ASP A 155 -12.62 16.32 -5.07
CA ASP A 155 -13.88 16.96 -5.46
C ASP A 155 -14.86 16.05 -6.23
N GLY A 156 -14.40 14.87 -6.63
CA GLY A 156 -15.20 13.81 -7.22
C GLY A 156 -15.57 14.03 -8.68
N ASP A 157 -14.80 14.82 -9.43
CA ASP A 157 -15.06 15.09 -10.85
C ASP A 157 -14.46 14.04 -11.82
N GLY A 158 -13.64 13.12 -11.28
CA GLY A 158 -13.02 12.01 -11.99
C GLY A 158 -11.56 12.22 -12.35
N PHE A 159 -10.92 13.31 -11.93
CA PHE A 159 -9.48 13.54 -12.04
C PHE A 159 -8.83 13.43 -10.67
N SER A 160 -7.61 12.88 -10.60
CA SER A 160 -6.94 12.76 -9.32
C SER A 160 -6.22 14.05 -8.91
N ASP A 161 -6.14 14.34 -7.62
CA ASP A 161 -5.61 15.64 -7.15
C ASP A 161 -4.16 15.87 -7.64
N GLY A 162 -3.32 14.83 -7.56
CA GLY A 162 -1.95 14.87 -8.07
C GLY A 162 -1.86 15.13 -9.58
N TYR A 163 -2.84 14.66 -10.36
CA TYR A 163 -2.92 14.94 -11.80
C TYR A 163 -3.35 16.38 -12.05
N GLU A 164 -4.37 16.85 -11.34
CA GLU A 164 -4.90 18.20 -11.43
C GLU A 164 -3.86 19.25 -11.09
N ILE A 165 -3.14 19.07 -9.99
CA ILE A 165 -2.01 19.93 -9.60
C ILE A 165 -0.93 19.95 -10.68
N LYS A 166 -0.67 18.80 -11.33
CA LYS A 166 0.33 18.70 -12.39
C LYS A 166 -0.08 19.45 -13.65
N ILE A 167 -1.35 19.40 -14.05
CA ILE A 167 -1.86 20.11 -15.23
C ILE A 167 -2.29 21.56 -14.93
N GLY A 168 -2.44 21.90 -13.64
CA GLY A 168 -2.76 23.22 -13.13
C GLY A 168 -4.26 23.54 -13.06
N THR A 169 -5.10 22.53 -12.81
CA THR A 169 -6.52 22.68 -12.43
C THR A 169 -6.68 22.74 -10.91
N ASP A 170 -7.87 23.08 -10.43
CA ASP A 170 -8.20 23.19 -9.00
C ASP A 170 -8.85 21.91 -8.47
N PRO A 171 -8.13 21.08 -7.67
CA PRO A 171 -8.62 19.79 -7.17
C PRO A 171 -9.72 19.88 -6.11
N THR A 172 -10.20 21.09 -5.82
CA THR A 172 -11.29 21.34 -4.88
C THR A 172 -12.53 21.95 -5.55
N ASP A 173 -12.49 22.13 -6.87
CA ASP A 173 -13.57 22.68 -7.68
C ASP A 173 -13.91 21.74 -8.84
N SER A 174 -14.92 20.89 -8.61
CA SER A 174 -15.48 19.90 -9.56
C SER A 174 -15.97 20.45 -10.91
N THR A 175 -15.77 21.74 -11.17
CA THR A 175 -16.06 22.41 -12.43
C THR A 175 -14.82 22.91 -13.17
N ASP A 176 -13.60 22.73 -12.64
CA ASP A 176 -12.33 23.20 -13.21
C ASP A 176 -11.48 22.11 -13.87
N TYR A 177 -12.08 21.14 -14.55
CA TYR A 177 -11.35 20.06 -15.24
C TYR A 177 -10.98 20.36 -16.72
N PRO A 178 -9.97 19.67 -17.28
CA PRO A 178 -9.61 19.80 -18.70
C PRO A 178 -10.68 19.24 -19.65
N SER A 179 -10.75 19.77 -20.87
CA SER A 179 -11.67 19.23 -21.89
C SER A 179 -11.14 17.96 -22.55
N ASP A 180 -12.03 17.10 -23.08
CA ASP A 180 -11.64 15.90 -23.85
C ASP A 180 -10.61 16.18 -24.95
N SER A 181 -10.69 17.36 -25.58
CA SER A 181 -9.78 17.73 -26.67
C SER A 181 -8.38 18.09 -26.18
N GLU A 182 -8.26 18.55 -24.94
CA GLU A 182 -6.96 18.82 -24.30
C GLU A 182 -6.32 17.50 -23.88
N LEU A 183 -7.08 16.64 -23.20
CA LEU A 183 -6.64 15.30 -22.79
C LEU A 183 -6.16 14.44 -23.97
N GLN A 184 -6.85 14.45 -25.10
CA GLN A 184 -6.40 13.73 -26.32
C GLN A 184 -5.12 14.29 -26.95
N SER A 185 -4.67 15.47 -26.51
CA SER A 185 -3.47 16.13 -27.02
C SER A 185 -2.30 16.08 -26.04
N TRP A 186 -2.55 15.64 -24.81
CA TRP A 186 -1.57 15.45 -23.76
C TRP A 186 -1.16 13.98 -23.70
N ASP A 187 0.03 13.76 -23.18
CA ASP A 187 0.75 12.50 -23.02
C ASP A 187 1.74 12.82 -21.91
N THR A 188 1.19 12.88 -20.68
CA THR A 188 1.80 13.60 -19.56
C THR A 188 3.05 12.90 -19.02
N ASP A 189 3.08 11.57 -19.06
CA ASP A 189 4.22 10.75 -18.68
C ASP A 189 5.14 10.35 -19.86
N VAL A 190 4.70 10.59 -21.10
CA VAL A 190 5.46 10.40 -22.33
C VAL A 190 5.72 8.92 -22.65
N ASP A 191 4.77 8.05 -22.31
CA ASP A 191 4.82 6.62 -22.61
C ASP A 191 4.32 6.30 -24.04
N GLY A 192 3.52 7.20 -24.63
CA GLY A 192 2.96 7.10 -25.98
C GLY A 192 1.45 6.86 -26.05
N LEU A 193 0.77 6.69 -24.92
CA LEU A 193 -0.66 6.89 -24.75
C LEU A 193 -0.96 8.38 -24.55
N ASN A 194 -2.22 8.76 -24.60
CA ASN A 194 -2.63 10.11 -24.23
C ASN A 194 -3.52 10.04 -23.00
N ASP A 195 -3.52 11.12 -22.22
CA ASP A 195 -4.22 11.18 -20.93
C ASP A 195 -5.71 10.82 -21.06
N TYR A 196 -6.35 11.12 -22.21
CA TYR A 196 -7.75 10.69 -22.45
C TYR A 196 -7.88 9.16 -22.55
N GLU A 197 -6.99 8.50 -23.28
CA GLU A 197 -6.98 7.04 -23.40
C GLU A 197 -6.68 6.38 -22.06
N GLU A 198 -5.72 6.90 -21.30
CA GLU A 198 -5.34 6.39 -19.97
C GLU A 198 -6.52 6.53 -19.00
N ILE A 199 -7.03 7.74 -18.78
CA ILE A 199 -8.10 8.00 -17.80
C ILE A 199 -9.42 7.34 -18.18
N PHE A 200 -9.84 7.38 -19.45
CA PHE A 200 -11.19 6.97 -19.85
C PHE A 200 -11.28 5.61 -20.53
N THR A 201 -10.18 5.08 -21.08
CA THR A 201 -10.18 3.82 -21.84
C THR A 201 -9.49 2.70 -21.08
N TYR A 202 -8.26 2.93 -20.62
CA TYR A 202 -7.40 1.90 -20.04
C TYR A 202 -7.36 1.89 -18.51
N LYS A 203 -7.78 2.99 -17.89
CA LYS A 203 -7.80 3.20 -16.43
C LYS A 203 -6.41 3.18 -15.80
N THR A 204 -5.40 3.51 -16.59
CA THR A 204 -4.01 3.68 -16.15
C THR A 204 -3.75 5.09 -15.61
N ASP A 205 -2.61 5.28 -14.94
CA ASP A 205 -2.23 6.55 -14.31
C ASP A 205 -1.45 7.44 -15.30
N PRO A 206 -2.02 8.57 -15.77
CA PRO A 206 -1.39 9.46 -16.76
C PRO A 206 -0.11 10.18 -16.26
N LEU A 207 0.25 9.99 -14.99
CA LEU A 207 1.50 10.48 -14.42
C LEU A 207 2.60 9.41 -14.38
N LYS A 208 2.26 8.14 -14.64
CA LYS A 208 3.16 6.99 -14.53
C LYS A 208 3.14 6.18 -15.81
N ALA A 209 4.26 6.26 -16.54
CA ALA A 209 4.45 5.50 -17.78
C ALA A 209 4.36 3.97 -17.62
N ASP A 210 4.36 3.46 -16.40
CA ASP A 210 4.31 2.05 -16.01
C ASP A 210 3.44 2.03 -14.74
N THR A 211 2.15 1.80 -14.91
CA THR A 211 1.14 2.01 -13.87
C THR A 211 1.23 0.98 -12.75
N ASP A 212 1.45 -0.29 -13.09
CA ASP A 212 1.52 -1.40 -12.13
C ASP A 212 2.96 -1.67 -11.62
N GLY A 213 3.97 -1.06 -12.25
CA GLY A 213 5.36 -1.09 -11.82
C GLY A 213 6.12 -2.35 -12.20
N ASP A 214 5.67 -3.10 -13.21
CA ASP A 214 6.32 -4.35 -13.64
C ASP A 214 7.55 -4.15 -14.55
N GLN A 215 7.78 -2.91 -15.02
CA GLN A 215 8.81 -2.43 -15.97
C GLN A 215 8.44 -2.47 -17.46
N LEU A 216 7.21 -2.82 -17.82
CA LEU A 216 6.59 -2.53 -19.10
C LEU A 216 5.86 -1.20 -18.99
N THR A 217 5.84 -0.41 -20.07
CA THR A 217 5.00 0.78 -20.08
C THR A 217 3.59 0.42 -20.46
N ASP A 218 2.59 1.17 -20.00
CA ASP A 218 1.18 0.92 -20.33
C ASP A 218 0.97 0.83 -21.85
N TYR A 219 1.63 1.73 -22.60
CA TYR A 219 1.69 1.68 -24.06
C TYR A 219 2.28 0.37 -24.59
N GLU A 220 3.39 -0.12 -24.02
CA GLU A 220 4.08 -1.32 -24.48
C GLU A 220 3.19 -2.54 -24.39
N GLU A 221 2.42 -2.65 -23.31
CA GLU A 221 1.46 -3.71 -23.01
C GLU A 221 0.24 -3.65 -23.92
N ILE A 222 -0.44 -2.51 -23.97
CA ILE A 222 -1.64 -2.31 -24.79
C ILE A 222 -1.34 -2.50 -26.28
N ASN A 223 -0.18 -2.05 -26.75
CA ASN A 223 0.24 -2.21 -28.14
C ASN A 223 0.79 -3.62 -28.43
N GLY A 224 1.06 -4.41 -27.40
CA GLY A 224 1.67 -5.72 -27.45
C GLY A 224 3.03 -5.74 -28.12
N THR A 225 3.92 -4.87 -27.64
CA THR A 225 5.26 -4.62 -28.21
C THR A 225 6.11 -5.88 -28.29
N TYR A 226 5.91 -6.81 -27.35
CA TYR A 226 6.63 -8.09 -27.30
C TYR A 226 5.85 -9.27 -27.90
N GLY A 227 4.67 -9.01 -28.48
CA GLY A 227 3.84 -10.02 -29.15
C GLY A 227 2.60 -10.46 -28.38
N TYR A 228 2.50 -10.05 -27.11
CA TYR A 228 1.42 -10.32 -26.17
C TYR A 228 0.79 -9.01 -25.74
N ILE A 229 -0.52 -8.97 -25.55
CA ILE A 229 -1.22 -7.83 -24.95
C ILE A 229 -1.52 -8.25 -23.52
N THR A 230 -0.97 -7.51 -22.56
CA THR A 230 -1.13 -7.69 -21.12
C THR A 230 -2.05 -6.61 -20.54
N ASP A 231 -2.42 -6.75 -19.27
CA ASP A 231 -3.25 -5.79 -18.53
C ASP A 231 -2.35 -4.81 -17.76
N PRO A 232 -2.26 -3.53 -18.15
CA PRO A 232 -1.33 -2.55 -17.57
C PRO A 232 -1.64 -2.12 -16.13
N LEU A 233 -2.64 -2.76 -15.53
CA LEU A 233 -3.02 -2.57 -14.12
C LEU A 233 -2.58 -3.75 -13.25
N LEU A 234 -1.97 -4.77 -13.84
CA LEU A 234 -1.61 -6.03 -13.19
C LEU A 234 -0.20 -6.42 -13.62
N SER A 235 0.75 -6.32 -12.68
CA SER A 235 2.15 -6.67 -12.96
C SER A 235 2.38 -8.12 -13.41
N ASP A 236 1.38 -8.96 -13.22
CA ASP A 236 1.30 -10.37 -13.60
C ASP A 236 -0.13 -10.59 -14.14
N THR A 237 -0.27 -10.55 -15.46
CA THR A 237 -1.57 -10.51 -16.14
C THR A 237 -2.36 -11.81 -15.96
N ASP A 238 -1.68 -12.96 -15.94
CA ASP A 238 -2.35 -14.24 -15.85
C ASP A 238 -2.44 -14.78 -14.42
N GLY A 239 -1.62 -14.27 -13.49
CA GLY A 239 -1.66 -14.56 -12.07
C GLY A 239 -0.97 -15.88 -11.70
N ASP A 240 0.09 -16.27 -12.40
CA ASP A 240 0.92 -17.43 -12.07
C ASP A 240 2.07 -17.12 -11.09
N GLY A 241 2.37 -15.83 -10.88
CA GLY A 241 3.38 -15.30 -10.00
C GLY A 241 4.70 -14.90 -10.67
N ILE A 242 4.79 -14.93 -12.01
CA ILE A 242 5.85 -14.29 -12.80
C ILE A 242 5.31 -12.97 -13.36
N SER A 243 6.11 -11.90 -13.33
CA SER A 243 5.67 -10.62 -13.90
C SER A 243 5.71 -10.65 -15.43
N ASP A 244 4.83 -9.89 -16.08
CA ASP A 244 4.73 -9.87 -17.55
C ASP A 244 6.08 -9.50 -18.20
N TYR A 245 6.78 -8.52 -17.63
CA TYR A 245 8.15 -8.17 -18.00
C TYR A 245 9.11 -9.35 -17.93
N ASP A 246 9.11 -10.10 -16.82
CA ASP A 246 10.06 -11.19 -16.57
C ASP A 246 9.88 -12.33 -17.57
N GLU A 247 8.63 -12.60 -17.96
CA GLU A 247 8.27 -13.58 -18.98
C GLU A 247 8.73 -13.15 -20.38
N VAL A 248 8.34 -11.94 -20.83
CA VAL A 248 8.69 -11.49 -22.19
C VAL A 248 10.18 -11.22 -22.35
N LYS A 249 10.90 -10.92 -21.26
CA LYS A 249 12.36 -10.73 -21.26
C LYS A 249 13.14 -11.99 -20.92
N ALA A 250 12.48 -13.04 -20.45
CA ALA A 250 13.10 -14.27 -19.97
C ALA A 250 14.18 -14.04 -18.91
N THR A 251 13.91 -13.18 -17.93
CA THR A 251 14.86 -12.89 -16.83
C THR A 251 15.07 -14.12 -15.94
N ASN A 252 14.03 -14.94 -15.79
CA ASN A 252 14.03 -16.22 -15.07
C ASN A 252 14.60 -17.39 -15.89
N GLY A 253 15.02 -17.13 -17.14
CA GLY A 253 15.72 -18.07 -18.01
C GLY A 253 14.84 -18.71 -19.09
N PHE A 254 13.52 -18.59 -18.98
CA PHE A 254 12.53 -19.07 -19.93
C PHE A 254 11.66 -17.90 -20.41
N ALA A 255 11.25 -17.93 -21.68
CA ALA A 255 10.30 -16.96 -22.22
C ALA A 255 8.94 -17.64 -22.31
N THR A 256 8.04 -17.25 -21.43
CA THR A 256 6.67 -17.77 -21.29
C THR A 256 5.65 -16.79 -21.89
N ASP A 257 4.39 -17.21 -21.98
CA ASP A 257 3.28 -16.41 -22.49
C ASP A 257 2.56 -15.75 -21.31
N PRO A 258 2.69 -14.42 -21.10
CA PRO A 258 2.17 -13.71 -19.91
C PRO A 258 0.65 -13.62 -19.83
N THR A 259 -0.06 -14.37 -20.67
CA THR A 259 -1.51 -14.42 -20.69
C THR A 259 -2.02 -15.84 -20.38
N LYS A 260 -1.12 -16.74 -19.99
CA LYS A 260 -1.34 -18.18 -19.81
C LYS A 260 -0.45 -18.68 -18.67
N LYS A 261 -1.07 -18.91 -17.51
CA LYS A 261 -0.43 -19.54 -16.35
C LYS A 261 0.40 -20.78 -16.67
N ASP A 262 -0.05 -21.56 -17.65
CA ASP A 262 0.60 -22.75 -18.17
C ASP A 262 0.86 -22.49 -19.67
N THR A 263 2.11 -22.13 -19.99
CA THR A 263 2.50 -21.71 -21.34
C THR A 263 2.37 -22.86 -22.34
N ASP A 264 2.79 -24.06 -21.95
CA ASP A 264 2.91 -25.21 -22.85
C ASP A 264 1.73 -26.21 -22.80
N ASP A 265 0.76 -25.93 -21.93
CA ASP A 265 -0.50 -26.63 -21.73
C ASP A 265 -0.32 -28.09 -21.24
N ASP A 266 0.69 -28.38 -20.40
CA ASP A 266 0.95 -29.71 -19.84
C ASP A 266 0.33 -29.96 -18.44
N GLY A 267 -0.20 -28.90 -17.83
CA GLY A 267 -0.97 -28.92 -16.59
C GLY A 267 -0.24 -28.41 -15.35
N PHE A 268 0.94 -27.81 -15.51
CA PHE A 268 1.69 -27.14 -14.44
C PHE A 268 1.88 -25.65 -14.77
N ASP A 269 1.76 -24.79 -13.76
CA ASP A 269 1.91 -23.35 -13.96
C ASP A 269 3.41 -22.99 -14.13
N ASP A 270 3.73 -21.95 -14.89
CA ASP A 270 5.10 -21.64 -15.32
C ASP A 270 6.01 -21.32 -14.12
N LEU A 271 5.54 -20.53 -13.15
CA LEU A 271 6.29 -20.29 -11.90
C LEU A 271 6.62 -21.58 -11.15
N TYR A 272 5.68 -22.52 -11.09
CA TYR A 272 5.88 -23.79 -10.41
C TYR A 272 7.00 -24.58 -11.09
N GLU A 273 6.93 -24.69 -12.41
CA GLU A 273 7.93 -25.38 -13.22
C GLU A 273 9.33 -24.77 -13.09
N VAL A 274 9.43 -23.45 -13.16
CA VAL A 274 10.69 -22.72 -12.92
C VAL A 274 11.24 -23.03 -11.52
N THR A 275 10.36 -23.10 -10.52
CA THR A 275 10.73 -23.36 -9.12
C THR A 275 11.30 -24.76 -8.92
N ILE A 276 10.66 -25.77 -9.52
CA ILE A 276 11.10 -27.17 -9.40
C ILE A 276 12.19 -27.55 -10.43
N GLY A 277 12.47 -26.66 -11.38
CA GLY A 277 13.53 -26.79 -12.37
C GLY A 277 13.16 -27.61 -13.60
N THR A 278 11.87 -27.64 -13.97
CA THR A 278 11.39 -28.10 -15.27
C THR A 278 11.40 -26.95 -16.30
N ASP A 279 10.92 -27.18 -17.52
CA ASP A 279 11.01 -26.23 -18.63
C ASP A 279 9.57 -25.86 -19.05
N PRO A 280 9.07 -24.67 -18.68
CA PRO A 280 7.67 -24.27 -18.90
C PRO A 280 7.29 -24.04 -20.36
N THR A 281 8.19 -24.37 -21.28
CA THR A 281 7.97 -24.20 -22.72
C THR A 281 8.05 -25.52 -23.48
N ASP A 282 8.27 -26.64 -22.78
CA ASP A 282 8.34 -27.99 -23.33
C ASP A 282 7.34 -28.92 -22.63
N PRO A 283 6.20 -29.27 -23.27
CA PRO A 283 5.10 -30.02 -22.65
C PRO A 283 5.44 -31.50 -22.41
N THR A 284 6.72 -31.85 -22.52
CA THR A 284 7.29 -33.15 -22.18
C THR A 284 8.27 -33.07 -21.01
N SER A 285 8.44 -31.89 -20.43
CA SER A 285 9.33 -31.59 -19.33
C SER A 285 8.51 -31.24 -18.09
N TYR A 286 7.85 -32.22 -17.47
CA TYR A 286 7.07 -32.04 -16.24
C TYR A 286 7.51 -33.04 -15.14
N PRO A 287 7.24 -32.78 -13.85
CA PRO A 287 7.55 -33.71 -12.77
C PRO A 287 6.68 -34.97 -12.86
N ASP A 288 7.25 -36.13 -12.49
CA ASP A 288 6.45 -37.34 -12.34
C ASP A 288 5.74 -37.41 -10.98
N ASP A 289 4.66 -38.20 -10.88
CA ASP A 289 3.91 -38.45 -9.64
C ASP A 289 4.77 -38.86 -8.43
N ALA A 290 5.93 -39.49 -8.68
CA ALA A 290 6.81 -39.94 -7.61
C ALA A 290 7.61 -38.77 -7.04
N THR A 291 8.01 -37.83 -7.90
CA THR A 291 8.68 -36.59 -7.55
C THR A 291 7.72 -35.70 -6.76
N LEU A 292 6.51 -35.46 -7.28
CA LEU A 292 5.49 -34.63 -6.62
C LEU A 292 5.12 -35.13 -5.21
N LYS A 293 5.02 -36.45 -5.00
CA LYS A 293 4.71 -37.03 -3.67
C LYS A 293 5.83 -36.86 -2.64
N SER A 294 7.03 -36.51 -3.08
CA SER A 294 8.20 -36.33 -2.22
C SER A 294 8.59 -34.87 -2.04
N LEU A 295 7.94 -33.99 -2.80
CA LEU A 295 8.14 -32.56 -2.75
C LEU A 295 7.07 -31.94 -1.85
N ASP A 296 7.47 -30.87 -1.18
CA ASP A 296 6.68 -30.04 -0.28
C ASP A 296 7.32 -28.65 -0.45
N THR A 297 6.94 -27.97 -1.52
CA THR A 297 7.67 -26.83 -2.07
C THR A 297 7.61 -25.62 -1.13
N ASP A 298 6.46 -25.39 -0.50
CA ASP A 298 6.24 -24.30 0.44
C ASP A 298 6.53 -24.66 1.91
N ASN A 299 6.72 -25.96 2.22
CA ASN A 299 7.02 -26.49 3.56
C ASN A 299 5.89 -26.26 4.58
N ASP A 300 4.63 -26.37 4.14
CA ASP A 300 3.46 -26.41 5.02
C ASP A 300 3.20 -27.82 5.60
N GLY A 301 3.80 -28.85 4.99
CA GLY A 301 3.68 -30.25 5.39
C GLY A 301 2.66 -31.07 4.60
N ILE A 302 2.03 -30.49 3.58
CA ILE A 302 1.32 -31.16 2.50
C ILE A 302 2.32 -31.37 1.35
N SER A 303 2.24 -32.51 0.67
CA SER A 303 3.10 -32.70 -0.52
C SER A 303 2.47 -32.03 -1.74
N ASP A 304 3.28 -31.53 -2.67
CA ASP A 304 2.81 -30.92 -3.93
C ASP A 304 1.82 -31.81 -4.69
N TYR A 305 2.00 -33.14 -4.65
CA TYR A 305 1.04 -34.08 -5.26
C TYR A 305 -0.35 -33.98 -4.63
N ASP A 306 -0.42 -33.88 -3.32
CA ASP A 306 -1.68 -33.83 -2.59
C ASP A 306 -2.39 -32.48 -2.79
N GLU A 307 -1.63 -31.40 -2.91
CA GLU A 307 -2.14 -30.05 -3.20
C GLU A 307 -2.66 -29.94 -4.64
N ILE A 308 -1.86 -30.30 -5.63
CA ILE A 308 -2.21 -30.20 -7.05
C ILE A 308 -3.41 -31.09 -7.40
N TYR A 309 -3.43 -32.33 -6.89
CA TYR A 309 -4.48 -33.31 -7.20
C TYR A 309 -5.64 -33.34 -6.19
N GLY A 310 -5.51 -32.66 -5.05
CA GLY A 310 -6.52 -32.60 -4.00
C GLY A 310 -6.90 -33.94 -3.40
N THR A 311 -5.92 -34.81 -3.17
CA THR A 311 -6.14 -36.14 -2.56
C THR A 311 -6.66 -36.06 -1.13
N ASN A 312 -6.36 -34.95 -0.43
CA ASN A 312 -6.82 -34.64 0.91
C ASN A 312 -8.21 -33.99 0.94
N GLY A 313 -8.81 -33.74 -0.23
CA GLY A 313 -10.15 -33.16 -0.38
C GLY A 313 -10.16 -31.74 -0.94
N TYR A 314 -9.01 -31.05 -0.89
CA TYR A 314 -8.84 -29.65 -1.28
C TYR A 314 -7.66 -29.51 -2.24
N LYS A 315 -7.81 -28.64 -3.24
CA LYS A 315 -6.71 -28.28 -4.14
C LYS A 315 -6.13 -26.96 -3.66
N THR A 316 -4.91 -27.00 -3.16
CA THR A 316 -4.19 -25.85 -2.62
C THR A 316 -3.02 -25.47 -3.53
N ASN A 317 -2.34 -24.36 -3.23
CA ASN A 317 -1.23 -23.84 -4.02
C ASN A 317 0.12 -24.34 -3.45
N PRO A 318 0.87 -25.18 -4.17
CA PRO A 318 2.14 -25.75 -3.69
C PRO A 318 3.27 -24.74 -3.48
N LEU A 319 3.08 -23.48 -3.85
CA LEU A 319 4.02 -22.39 -3.62
C LEU A 319 3.63 -21.50 -2.43
N LYS A 320 2.47 -21.73 -1.80
CA LYS A 320 1.90 -20.88 -0.75
C LYS A 320 1.35 -21.72 0.39
N LYS A 321 2.01 -21.58 1.55
CA LYS A 321 1.64 -22.26 2.80
C LYS A 321 0.19 -21.99 3.22
N ASP A 322 -0.33 -20.82 2.87
CA ASP A 322 -1.67 -20.33 3.14
C ASP A 322 -2.24 -19.92 1.77
N THR A 323 -3.11 -20.76 1.22
CA THR A 323 -3.60 -20.65 -0.16
C THR A 323 -4.56 -19.48 -0.33
N ASP A 324 -5.41 -19.21 0.65
CA ASP A 324 -6.43 -18.16 0.59
C ASP A 324 -6.04 -16.85 1.27
N GLY A 325 -4.93 -16.86 2.02
CA GLY A 325 -4.31 -15.70 2.64
C GLY A 325 -5.02 -15.19 3.89
N ASP A 326 -5.81 -16.03 4.56
CA ASP A 326 -6.54 -15.65 5.78
C ASP A 326 -5.69 -15.70 7.05
N GLY A 327 -4.44 -16.16 6.93
CA GLY A 327 -3.46 -16.25 8.00
C GLY A 327 -3.30 -17.65 8.60
N PHE A 328 -3.97 -18.67 8.06
CA PHE A 328 -3.81 -20.07 8.46
C PHE A 328 -3.13 -20.90 7.38
N ASP A 329 -2.08 -21.65 7.74
CA ASP A 329 -1.45 -22.59 6.79
C ASP A 329 -2.46 -23.69 6.39
N ASP A 330 -2.45 -24.13 5.13
CA ASP A 330 -3.41 -25.07 4.54
C ASP A 330 -3.53 -26.38 5.33
N LEU A 331 -2.39 -26.93 5.79
CA LEU A 331 -2.39 -28.12 6.64
C LEU A 331 -3.17 -27.92 7.95
N VAL A 332 -3.09 -26.73 8.56
CA VAL A 332 -3.77 -26.41 9.82
C VAL A 332 -5.28 -26.45 9.61
N GLU A 333 -5.74 -25.86 8.52
CA GLU A 333 -7.14 -25.82 8.16
C GLU A 333 -7.72 -27.20 7.83
N ILE A 334 -7.01 -27.97 7.02
CA ILE A 334 -7.41 -29.36 6.71
C ILE A 334 -7.51 -30.19 8.01
N GLN A 335 -6.62 -29.99 8.98
CA GLN A 335 -6.67 -30.67 10.28
C GLN A 335 -7.81 -30.15 11.17
N ALA A 336 -8.11 -28.85 11.10
CA ALA A 336 -9.25 -28.23 11.78
C ALA A 336 -10.60 -28.58 11.13
N GLY A 337 -10.58 -29.09 9.89
CA GLY A 337 -11.76 -29.40 9.10
C GLY A 337 -12.41 -28.17 8.46
N THR A 338 -11.62 -27.11 8.25
CA THR A 338 -12.00 -25.93 7.46
C THR A 338 -11.52 -26.04 6.02
N ASP A 339 -11.96 -25.11 5.16
CA ASP A 339 -11.64 -25.08 3.74
C ASP A 339 -10.47 -24.12 3.46
N PRO A 340 -9.26 -24.62 3.16
CA PRO A 340 -8.07 -23.81 2.92
C PRO A 340 -8.06 -23.02 1.61
N THR A 341 -9.22 -22.91 0.97
CA THR A 341 -9.39 -22.19 -0.29
C THR A 341 -10.47 -21.12 -0.18
N ASP A 342 -10.95 -20.87 1.03
CA ASP A 342 -12.02 -19.93 1.35
C ASP A 342 -11.62 -19.15 2.59
N ALA A 343 -11.11 -17.92 2.38
CA ALA A 343 -10.64 -17.05 3.46
C ALA A 343 -11.71 -16.67 4.51
N THR A 344 -12.98 -17.03 4.27
CA THR A 344 -14.06 -16.87 5.27
C THR A 344 -14.27 -18.12 6.14
N SER A 345 -13.67 -19.24 5.74
CA SER A 345 -13.69 -20.53 6.41
C SER A 345 -12.55 -20.65 7.41
N VAL A 346 -12.41 -19.70 8.33
CA VAL A 346 -11.37 -19.79 9.36
C VAL A 346 -11.69 -20.86 10.43
N PRO A 347 -10.68 -21.50 11.04
CA PRO A 347 -10.84 -22.33 12.23
C PRO A 347 -11.50 -21.59 13.41
N THR A 348 -12.83 -21.68 13.54
CA THR A 348 -13.57 -21.00 14.62
C THR A 348 -13.29 -21.64 15.99
N GLY A 349 -12.72 -20.86 16.91
CA GLY A 349 -12.23 -21.31 18.21
C GLY A 349 -10.83 -20.80 18.55
N LEU A 350 -10.15 -20.20 17.56
CA LEU A 350 -8.93 -19.41 17.69
C LEU A 350 -9.32 -17.93 17.57
N GLY A 351 -9.08 -17.13 18.61
CA GLY A 351 -9.48 -15.73 18.63
C GLY A 351 -8.68 -14.88 17.66
N SER A 352 -9.36 -14.00 16.93
CA SER A 352 -8.79 -12.99 16.04
C SER A 352 -7.93 -11.98 16.79
N THR A 353 -6.68 -12.33 17.06
CA THR A 353 -5.54 -11.41 17.23
C THR A 353 -4.26 -12.21 16.97
N SER A 354 -3.66 -12.09 15.79
CA SER A 354 -2.27 -12.51 15.61
C SER A 354 -1.38 -11.40 16.18
N PRO A 355 -0.75 -11.65 17.35
CA PRO A 355 0.57 -12.25 17.30
C PRO A 355 0.78 -13.27 18.43
N LEU A 356 0.89 -14.56 18.06
CA LEU A 356 1.02 -15.69 18.99
C LEU A 356 -0.24 -15.82 19.87
N LEU A 357 -0.52 -17.03 20.37
CA LEU A 357 -1.14 -17.30 21.69
C LEU A 357 -2.25 -18.36 21.69
N VAL A 358 -1.94 -19.42 22.44
CA VAL A 358 -2.76 -19.92 23.56
C VAL A 358 -3.98 -20.72 23.12
N GLY A 359 -3.73 -21.99 22.81
CA GLY A 359 -4.56 -23.02 23.44
C GLY A 359 -4.56 -22.76 24.96
N ASN A 360 -5.72 -22.92 25.60
CA ASN A 360 -5.93 -22.73 27.03
C ASN A 360 -4.65 -23.13 27.82
N ASP A 361 -4.02 -22.22 28.56
CA ASP A 361 -2.83 -22.50 29.39
C ASP A 361 -3.32 -22.49 30.84
N SER A 362 -3.77 -23.66 31.32
CA SER A 362 -4.55 -23.79 32.55
C SER A 362 -3.72 -23.52 33.80
N ASP A 363 -2.40 -23.64 33.75
CA ASP A 363 -1.52 -23.31 34.86
C ASP A 363 -0.71 -22.02 34.68
N GLY A 364 -0.52 -21.53 33.46
CA GLY A 364 0.10 -20.25 33.13
C GLY A 364 1.62 -20.31 33.06
N ASP A 365 2.21 -21.42 32.63
CA ASP A 365 3.67 -21.60 32.49
C ASP A 365 4.22 -21.23 31.10
N GLY A 366 3.34 -20.94 30.15
CA GLY A 366 3.70 -20.57 28.78
C GLY A 366 3.66 -21.71 27.77
N LEU A 367 3.26 -22.92 28.15
CA LEU A 367 2.81 -23.98 27.24
C LEU A 367 1.27 -24.01 27.17
N SER A 368 0.70 -24.45 26.05
CA SER A 368 -0.75 -24.65 25.97
C SER A 368 -1.16 -26.02 26.47
N ASP A 369 -2.35 -26.16 27.08
CA ASP A 369 -2.93 -27.44 27.54
C ASP A 369 -2.87 -28.51 26.43
N SER A 370 -3.03 -28.07 25.18
CA SER A 370 -2.96 -28.92 23.99
C SER A 370 -1.54 -29.39 23.68
N ASP A 371 -0.54 -28.52 23.77
CA ASP A 371 0.88 -28.88 23.55
C ASP A 371 1.39 -29.79 24.66
N GLU A 372 0.97 -29.52 25.89
CA GLU A 372 1.30 -30.34 27.04
C GLU A 372 0.76 -31.76 26.88
N ILE A 373 -0.46 -31.94 26.41
CA ILE A 373 -1.02 -33.29 26.19
C ILE A 373 -0.45 -33.96 24.93
N ASN A 374 -0.36 -33.24 23.81
CA ASN A 374 -0.17 -33.85 22.49
C ASN A 374 1.29 -33.86 22.02
N ILE A 375 2.13 -32.94 22.49
CA ILE A 375 3.52 -32.78 22.06
C ILE A 375 4.47 -33.24 23.17
N TYR A 376 4.35 -32.62 24.35
CA TYR A 376 5.35 -32.76 25.42
C TYR A 376 5.00 -33.85 26.45
N GLY A 377 3.72 -34.23 26.55
CA GLY A 377 3.23 -35.22 27.50
C GLY A 377 3.24 -34.76 28.97
N THR A 378 3.32 -33.44 29.20
CA THR A 378 3.27 -32.77 30.50
C THR A 378 1.82 -32.62 30.99
N ASN A 379 1.62 -32.12 32.21
CA ASN A 379 0.31 -32.01 32.83
C ASN A 379 -0.23 -30.57 32.79
N PRO A 380 -1.33 -30.32 32.04
CA PRO A 380 -1.91 -28.98 31.83
C PRO A 380 -2.26 -28.14 33.06
N ASN A 381 -2.27 -28.73 34.23
CA ASN A 381 -2.69 -28.04 35.46
C ASN A 381 -1.55 -27.90 36.47
N LEU A 382 -0.31 -28.18 36.05
CA LEU A 382 0.89 -28.15 36.87
C LEU A 382 2.05 -27.51 36.09
N LYS A 383 2.38 -26.26 36.44
CA LYS A 383 3.51 -25.54 35.85
C LYS A 383 4.83 -26.32 35.81
N ASP A 384 5.01 -27.28 36.72
CA ASP A 384 6.23 -28.06 36.89
C ASP A 384 5.77 -29.52 37.05
N THR A 385 5.75 -30.26 35.95
CA THR A 385 5.17 -31.60 35.86
C THR A 385 6.00 -32.63 36.63
N ASP A 386 7.32 -32.49 36.61
CA ASP A 386 8.24 -33.44 37.25
C ASP A 386 8.66 -33.06 38.67
N GLY A 387 8.38 -31.82 39.09
CA GLY A 387 8.53 -31.29 40.43
C GLY A 387 9.96 -30.87 40.79
N ASP A 388 10.79 -30.52 39.82
CA ASP A 388 12.20 -30.19 40.03
C ASP A 388 12.51 -28.69 40.25
N SER A 389 11.47 -27.85 40.25
CA SER A 389 11.50 -26.39 40.45
C SER A 389 11.87 -25.56 39.22
N ILE A 390 11.85 -26.12 38.03
CA ILE A 390 11.77 -25.39 36.76
C ILE A 390 10.38 -25.66 36.16
N ASP A 391 9.75 -24.65 35.57
CA ASP A 391 8.46 -24.86 34.91
C ASP A 391 8.63 -25.47 33.50
N ASP A 392 7.64 -26.24 33.05
CA ASP A 392 7.73 -27.07 31.83
C ASP A 392 8.00 -26.17 30.61
N GLY A 393 7.33 -25.02 30.53
CA GLY A 393 7.59 -23.99 29.50
C GLY A 393 9.02 -23.46 29.49
N THR A 394 9.59 -23.17 30.65
CA THR A 394 11.00 -22.75 30.78
C THR A 394 11.96 -23.87 30.40
N GLU A 395 11.66 -25.12 30.74
CA GLU A 395 12.49 -26.26 30.36
C GLU A 395 12.56 -26.44 28.85
N ILE A 396 11.43 -26.35 28.14
CA ILE A 396 11.40 -26.40 26.68
C ILE A 396 12.19 -25.24 26.07
N GLN A 397 12.06 -24.02 26.61
CA GLN A 397 12.83 -22.86 26.15
C GLN A 397 14.35 -23.04 26.34
N LEU A 398 14.76 -23.79 27.36
CA LEU A 398 16.15 -24.12 27.65
C LEU A 398 16.63 -25.43 26.99
N GLY A 399 15.75 -26.15 26.30
CA GLY A 399 16.02 -27.44 25.67
C GLY A 399 16.25 -28.59 26.67
N LEU A 400 15.64 -28.50 27.85
CA LEU A 400 15.59 -29.53 28.89
C LEU A 400 14.35 -30.43 28.71
N ASN A 401 14.19 -31.46 29.54
CA ASN A 401 13.11 -32.44 29.40
C ASN A 401 12.12 -32.35 30.57
N PRO A 402 10.89 -31.85 30.36
CA PRO A 402 9.93 -31.52 31.41
C PRO A 402 9.25 -32.73 32.09
N LEU A 403 9.69 -33.95 31.75
CA LEU A 403 9.21 -35.19 32.35
C LEU A 403 10.28 -35.87 33.22
N VAL A 404 11.45 -35.25 33.38
CA VAL A 404 12.60 -35.85 34.04
C VAL A 404 13.28 -34.81 34.93
N ALA A 405 13.10 -34.99 36.25
CA ALA A 405 13.69 -34.11 37.25
C ALA A 405 15.22 -34.01 37.10
N ASP A 406 15.66 -33.00 36.36
CA ASP A 406 17.03 -32.73 35.96
C ASP A 406 17.65 -31.67 36.89
N ALA A 407 16.81 -30.87 37.55
CA ALA A 407 17.14 -29.92 38.61
C ALA A 407 17.19 -30.58 39.99
N ALA A 408 17.83 -31.75 40.10
CA ALA A 408 18.21 -32.31 41.39
C ALA A 408 19.66 -32.79 41.42
N GLY A 409 20.58 -31.83 41.44
CA GLY A 409 21.78 -31.97 42.29
C GLY A 409 23.14 -31.70 41.63
N GLY A 410 23.61 -30.45 41.78
CA GLY A 410 25.03 -30.19 42.03
C GLY A 410 25.88 -29.74 40.84
N SER A 411 26.14 -28.42 40.81
CA SER A 411 27.40 -27.81 40.37
C SER A 411 27.79 -27.95 38.88
N THR A 412 27.17 -27.16 38.00
CA THR A 412 27.82 -26.74 36.74
C THR A 412 27.46 -25.32 36.29
N THR A 413 26.25 -24.81 36.56
CA THR A 413 25.84 -23.44 36.18
C THR A 413 26.64 -22.36 36.91
N SER A 414 27.05 -22.62 38.15
CA SER A 414 27.92 -21.72 38.92
C SER A 414 29.35 -21.65 38.33
N TRP A 415 29.82 -22.71 37.67
CA TRP A 415 31.12 -22.68 37.01
C TRP A 415 31.08 -21.93 35.69
N LEU A 416 29.98 -22.00 34.93
CA LEU A 416 29.86 -21.24 33.69
C LEU A 416 29.90 -19.73 33.96
N LEU A 417 29.15 -19.26 34.96
CA LEU A 417 29.16 -17.86 35.37
C LEU A 417 30.47 -17.43 36.04
N LEU A 418 31.14 -18.32 36.79
CA LEU A 418 32.47 -18.07 37.34
C LEU A 418 33.55 -18.01 36.23
N ILE A 419 33.47 -18.88 35.23
CA ILE A 419 34.41 -18.89 34.10
C ILE A 419 34.16 -17.69 33.19
N ILE A 420 32.90 -17.33 32.93
CA ILE A 420 32.53 -16.12 32.19
C ILE A 420 33.01 -14.87 32.93
N SER A 421 32.83 -14.79 34.25
CA SER A 421 33.33 -13.66 35.04
C SER A 421 34.87 -13.61 35.10
N ILE A 422 35.55 -14.75 35.24
CA ILE A 422 37.03 -14.82 35.18
C ILE A 422 37.54 -14.45 33.78
N VAL A 423 36.87 -14.86 32.71
CA VAL A 423 37.20 -14.52 31.32
C VAL A 423 36.94 -13.03 31.05
N LEU A 424 35.89 -12.43 31.61
CA LEU A 424 35.62 -10.99 31.52
C LEU A 424 36.61 -10.15 32.33
N ILE A 425 37.08 -10.65 33.47
CA ILE A 425 38.11 -10.01 34.30
C ILE A 425 39.50 -10.13 33.65
N LEU A 426 39.83 -11.26 33.02
CA LEU A 426 41.12 -11.47 32.35
C LEU A 426 41.20 -10.89 30.94
N SER A 427 40.06 -10.66 30.26
CA SER A 427 40.01 -10.03 28.93
C SER A 427 40.05 -8.50 28.96
N GLY A 428 40.02 -7.89 30.15
CA GLY A 428 40.33 -6.46 30.33
C GLY A 428 39.29 -5.49 29.76
N VAL A 429 38.04 -5.91 29.59
CA VAL A 429 36.95 -5.05 29.07
C VAL A 429 36.05 -4.47 30.17
N GLY A 430 36.17 -4.96 31.42
CA GLY A 430 35.31 -4.56 32.54
C GLY A 430 35.96 -3.65 33.58
N TYR A 431 36.74 -2.63 33.22
CA TYR A 431 37.25 -1.65 34.19
C TYR A 431 37.39 -0.24 33.61
N PHE A 432 36.28 0.39 33.21
CA PHE A 432 36.27 1.84 32.96
C PHE A 432 34.91 2.55 33.11
N GLY A 433 34.01 2.07 33.98
CA GLY A 433 32.69 2.69 34.10
C GLY A 433 31.98 2.57 35.44
N TYR A 434 32.66 2.21 36.52
CA TYR A 434 31.99 1.98 37.81
C TYR A 434 32.71 2.61 38.99
N THR A 435 32.98 3.91 38.94
CA THR A 435 33.16 4.80 40.11
C THR A 435 33.14 6.27 39.69
N GLN A 436 32.00 6.80 39.22
CA GLN A 436 31.77 8.25 39.10
C GLN A 436 30.28 8.62 39.20
N TYR A 437 29.55 7.99 40.13
CA TYR A 437 28.21 8.47 40.49
C TYR A 437 27.90 8.25 41.97
N TYR A 438 28.81 8.61 42.85
CA TYR A 438 28.51 8.92 44.25
C TYR A 438 29.66 9.74 44.85
N MET A 439 29.32 10.86 45.49
CA MET A 439 30.18 11.82 46.23
C MET A 439 30.99 12.76 45.32
N ASP A 440 31.11 14.06 45.54
CA ASP A 440 30.59 14.99 46.55
C ASP A 440 30.87 16.41 46.01
N SER A 441 29.96 17.33 46.29
CA SER A 441 29.99 18.72 45.87
C SER A 441 30.77 19.54 46.90
N THR A 442 32.09 19.71 46.76
CA THR A 442 32.80 20.79 47.47
C THR A 442 34.05 21.30 46.74
N SER A 443 33.97 22.59 46.37
CA SER A 443 35.01 23.64 46.38
C SER A 443 36.48 23.30 46.06
N GLY A 444 37.05 24.06 45.12
CA GLY A 444 38.38 24.66 45.34
C GLY A 444 39.37 24.66 44.17
N PHE A 445 39.54 25.85 43.58
CA PHE A 445 40.85 26.50 43.42
C PHE A 445 41.92 25.87 42.48
N SER A 446 41.97 26.46 41.28
CA SER A 446 43.13 27.15 40.68
C SER A 446 44.44 26.43 40.28
N THR A 447 44.83 26.81 39.06
CA THR A 447 46.19 26.99 38.49
C THR A 447 46.92 25.82 37.81
N SER A 448 47.13 26.03 36.49
CA SER A 448 48.44 26.06 35.80
C SER A 448 49.31 24.79 35.86
N THR A 449 49.73 24.29 34.68
CA THR A 449 51.11 24.47 34.16
C THR A 449 51.40 23.52 32.98
N SER A 450 51.85 24.12 31.87
CA SER A 450 52.62 23.64 30.70
C SER A 450 52.85 22.14 30.39
N LEU A 451 52.46 21.75 29.16
CA LEU A 451 53.24 21.11 28.07
C LEU A 451 54.68 20.64 28.37
N PRO A 452 55.16 19.50 27.79
CA PRO A 452 55.50 19.51 26.35
C PRO A 452 55.33 18.19 25.54
N PHE A 453 55.11 18.42 24.23
CA PHE A 453 55.53 17.65 23.05
C PHE A 453 56.48 16.45 23.27
N PHE A 454 56.13 15.27 22.73
CA PHE A 454 57.03 14.47 21.88
C PHE A 454 56.27 13.45 20.99
N ARG A 455 56.98 13.03 19.94
CA ARG A 455 56.56 12.55 18.60
C ARG A 455 55.76 11.24 18.49
N LYS A 456 55.00 11.21 17.38
CA LYS A 456 54.52 10.05 16.62
C LYS A 456 55.52 8.88 16.53
N THR A 457 55.02 7.66 16.77
CA THR A 457 55.40 6.46 16.01
C THR A 457 54.15 5.64 15.72
N THR A 458 53.83 5.50 14.45
CA THR A 458 52.80 4.63 13.88
C THR A 458 53.25 3.17 13.91
N VAL A 459 52.39 2.29 14.43
CA VAL A 459 52.46 0.82 14.28
C VAL A 459 51.16 0.37 13.59
N PRO A 460 51.20 -0.52 12.58
CA PRO A 460 50.06 -0.81 11.72
C PRO A 460 49.03 -1.70 12.43
N LYS A 461 47.74 -1.34 12.34
CA LYS A 461 46.63 -2.23 12.70
C LYS A 461 46.54 -3.37 11.69
N LYS A 462 46.55 -4.62 12.19
CA LYS A 462 46.14 -5.81 11.42
C LYS A 462 44.66 -5.65 11.02
N LYS A 463 44.37 -5.84 9.73
CA LYS A 463 43.00 -5.88 9.20
C LYS A 463 42.26 -7.15 9.64
N SER A 464 40.98 -6.98 9.94
CA SER A 464 40.01 -8.01 10.29
C SER A 464 39.84 -9.06 9.17
N LEU A 465 39.47 -10.28 9.54
CA LEU A 465 39.22 -11.41 8.64
C LEU A 465 38.09 -11.11 7.63
N ARG A 466 37.17 -10.17 7.96
CA ARG A 466 36.13 -9.67 7.04
C ARG A 466 36.69 -8.88 5.85
N ASP A 467 37.77 -8.12 6.04
CA ASP A 467 38.41 -7.36 4.94
C ASP A 467 39.18 -8.27 3.97
N GLN A 468 39.61 -9.45 4.43
CA GLN A 468 40.34 -10.40 3.58
C GLN A 468 39.40 -11.21 2.69
N LEU A 469 38.15 -11.43 3.12
CA LEU A 469 37.13 -12.13 2.34
C LEU A 469 36.58 -11.25 1.21
N HIS A 470 36.33 -9.96 1.48
CA HIS A 470 35.84 -9.02 0.46
C HIS A 470 36.85 -8.74 -0.66
N SER A 471 38.16 -8.80 -0.39
CA SER A 471 39.20 -8.64 -1.42
C SER A 471 39.39 -9.89 -2.31
N LYS A 472 38.95 -11.06 -1.84
CA LYS A 472 39.02 -12.33 -2.59
C LYS A 472 37.85 -12.46 -3.57
N LEU A 473 36.65 -12.04 -3.18
CA LEU A 473 35.46 -12.05 -4.04
C LEU A 473 35.52 -11.02 -5.19
N MET A 474 36.15 -9.86 -4.97
CA MET A 474 36.29 -8.84 -6.02
C MET A 474 37.39 -9.13 -7.06
N ASN A 475 38.28 -10.10 -6.81
CA ASN A 475 39.32 -10.51 -7.76
C ASN A 475 38.92 -11.71 -8.63
N GLU A 476 37.85 -12.42 -8.28
CA GLU A 476 37.36 -13.58 -9.05
C GLU A 476 36.36 -13.17 -10.14
N LYS A 477 35.52 -12.14 -9.89
CA LYS A 477 34.67 -11.52 -10.93
C LYS A 477 35.46 -10.69 -11.96
N ARG A 478 36.74 -10.38 -11.71
CA ARG A 478 37.61 -9.62 -12.62
C ARG A 478 38.55 -10.49 -13.48
N GLN A 479 38.56 -11.81 -13.29
CA GLN A 479 39.32 -12.77 -14.11
C GLN A 479 38.47 -13.54 -15.15
N LYS A 480 37.13 -13.50 -15.08
CA LYS A 480 36.25 -14.09 -16.11
C LYS A 480 35.80 -13.12 -17.22
N GLY A 481 36.26 -11.87 -17.23
CA GLY A 481 35.98 -10.87 -18.27
C GLY A 481 37.12 -10.63 -19.28
N LYS A 482 38.13 -11.52 -19.33
CA LYS A 482 39.36 -11.35 -20.13
C LYS A 482 39.75 -12.57 -20.99
N ALA A 483 38.77 -13.38 -21.39
CA ALA A 483 38.90 -14.39 -22.44
C ALA A 483 37.69 -14.25 -23.38
N GLY A 484 37.84 -13.46 -24.44
CA GLY A 484 36.73 -13.15 -25.36
C GLY A 484 36.98 -11.97 -26.30
N ARG A 485 38.17 -11.35 -26.25
CA ARG A 485 38.63 -10.37 -27.24
C ARG A 485 40.08 -10.66 -27.58
N ASP A 486 40.29 -11.72 -28.36
CA ASP A 486 41.48 -11.95 -29.19
C ASP A 486 41.30 -13.27 -29.92
N LEU A 487 40.44 -13.31 -30.94
CA LEU A 487 40.47 -14.28 -32.05
C LEU A 487 39.42 -13.86 -33.07
N LEU A 488 39.80 -12.94 -33.98
CA LEU A 488 39.37 -12.85 -35.40
C LEU A 488 39.72 -11.45 -35.97
N THR A 489 41.03 -11.19 -36.10
CA THR A 489 41.56 -10.23 -37.07
C THR A 489 42.43 -10.99 -38.06
N ASN A 490 41.85 -11.34 -39.22
CA ASN A 490 42.45 -11.29 -40.56
C ASN A 490 41.76 -12.26 -41.53
N ALA A 491 40.85 -11.74 -42.35
CA ALA A 491 40.67 -12.22 -43.72
C ALA A 491 40.04 -11.14 -44.62
N PHE A 492 40.91 -10.49 -45.39
CA PHE A 492 40.71 -10.07 -46.79
C PHE A 492 39.48 -9.24 -47.21
N SER A 493 39.73 -7.92 -47.33
CA SER A 493 39.62 -7.13 -48.58
C SER A 493 38.56 -7.53 -49.63
N LYS A 494 37.52 -6.70 -49.80
CA LYS A 494 37.21 -5.96 -51.06
C LYS A 494 35.94 -5.10 -50.92
N LYS A 495 36.08 -3.78 -51.16
CA LYS A 495 34.96 -2.86 -51.50
C LYS A 495 34.67 -2.91 -53.01
N PRO A 496 33.52 -2.40 -53.48
CA PRO A 496 33.50 -1.04 -54.06
C PRO A 496 32.25 -0.20 -53.69
N LYS A 497 32.42 1.05 -53.22
CA LYS A 497 32.19 2.36 -53.90
C LYS A 497 30.76 2.68 -54.37
N ARG A 498 30.16 3.77 -53.84
CA ARG A 498 29.67 4.95 -54.62
C ARG A 498 29.41 6.21 -53.77
N HIS A 499 29.46 7.34 -54.48
CA HIS A 499 29.54 8.81 -54.21
C HIS A 499 28.94 9.41 -52.92
N LEU A 500 29.55 10.38 -52.20
CA LEU A 500 30.15 11.71 -52.48
C LEU A 500 29.12 12.87 -52.61
N HIS A 501 28.98 13.70 -51.56
CA HIS A 501 29.01 15.17 -51.62
C HIS A 501 29.21 15.84 -50.24
N LEU A 502 29.86 17.02 -50.29
CA LEU A 502 30.55 17.77 -49.23
C LEU A 502 29.77 19.00 -48.72
N LYS A 503 30.15 19.45 -47.50
CA LYS A 503 30.46 20.83 -46.98
C LYS A 503 29.76 21.05 -45.63
N GLY A 504 30.44 21.27 -44.50
CA GLY A 504 31.31 22.43 -44.13
C GLY A 504 30.47 23.31 -43.16
N ALA A 505 30.90 23.92 -42.05
CA ALA A 505 32.16 24.24 -41.36
C ALA A 505 31.80 24.37 -39.85
N GLY A 506 32.69 24.13 -38.87
CA GLY A 506 33.60 25.16 -38.35
C GLY A 506 33.30 25.44 -36.86
N LYS A 507 34.23 25.02 -35.97
CA LYS A 507 34.33 25.32 -34.52
C LYS A 507 34.41 26.85 -34.27
N THR A 508 34.15 27.48 -33.12
CA THR A 508 34.55 27.32 -31.69
C THR A 508 33.80 28.45 -30.92
N LEU A 509 33.51 28.38 -29.61
CA LEU A 509 34.30 29.01 -28.52
C LEU A 509 33.62 28.82 -27.14
N SER A 510 34.45 28.88 -26.11
CA SER A 510 34.23 28.55 -24.70
C SER A 510 33.68 29.69 -23.83
N ALA A 511 33.18 29.30 -22.65
CA ALA A 511 32.73 30.12 -21.53
C ALA A 511 33.83 30.94 -20.85
N SER A 512 33.47 32.13 -20.38
CA SER A 512 33.98 32.76 -19.16
C SER A 512 33.07 33.93 -18.75
N ASP A 513 32.86 34.05 -17.43
CA ASP A 513 32.39 35.22 -16.67
C ASP A 513 30.90 35.23 -16.26
N LEU A 514 30.60 34.55 -15.15
CA LEU A 514 29.36 34.71 -14.38
C LEU A 514 29.68 35.00 -12.91
N LYS A 515 29.18 36.14 -12.42
CA LYS A 515 28.47 36.42 -11.15
C LYS A 515 28.60 37.91 -10.78
N PRO A 516 27.71 38.51 -9.94
CA PRO A 516 26.33 38.15 -9.57
C PRO A 516 25.39 39.40 -9.49
N VAL A 517 24.21 39.22 -8.85
CA VAL A 517 23.24 40.19 -8.26
C VAL A 517 21.85 40.05 -8.92
N GLU A 518 20.90 39.31 -8.35
CA GLU A 518 19.96 39.60 -7.22
C GLU A 518 18.66 40.32 -7.63
N LYS A 519 17.54 39.69 -7.20
CA LYS A 519 16.21 40.21 -6.84
C LYS A 519 15.06 40.34 -7.86
N GLU A 520 13.97 39.69 -7.42
CA GLU A 520 12.55 40.08 -7.39
C GLU A 520 11.76 40.07 -8.70
N HIS A 521 10.68 39.30 -8.73
CA HIS A 521 9.47 39.63 -9.49
C HIS A 521 8.24 38.95 -8.87
N ASP A 522 7.50 39.73 -8.07
CA ASP A 522 6.06 39.59 -7.87
C ASP A 522 5.29 40.28 -9.00
N ASP A 523 4.08 39.78 -9.23
CA ASP A 523 2.87 40.40 -9.79
C ASP A 523 2.83 40.88 -11.26
N ILE A 524 2.02 40.20 -12.09
CA ILE A 524 1.07 40.87 -13.01
C ILE A 524 -0.26 40.10 -13.09
N LYS A 525 -1.23 40.56 -12.29
CA LYS A 525 -2.67 40.48 -12.57
C LYS A 525 -3.10 41.72 -13.37
N ALA A 526 -4.05 41.52 -14.28
CA ALA A 526 -4.85 42.51 -15.02
C ALA A 526 -4.23 43.17 -16.27
N LEU A 527 -4.80 42.83 -17.45
CA LEU A 527 -5.16 43.78 -18.51
C LEU A 527 -6.03 43.08 -19.58
N ARG A 528 -7.37 43.16 -19.48
CA ARG A 528 -8.21 43.35 -20.67
C ARG A 528 -9.63 43.81 -20.36
N GLU A 529 -9.86 45.11 -20.53
CA GLU A 529 -11.19 45.69 -20.72
C GLU A 529 -11.55 45.82 -22.21
N HIS A 530 -12.82 45.49 -22.50
CA HIS A 530 -13.75 46.14 -23.44
C HIS A 530 -13.30 46.48 -24.88
N VAL A 531 -13.77 45.67 -25.85
CA VAL A 531 -14.29 46.16 -27.14
C VAL A 531 -15.47 45.28 -27.59
N GLU A 532 -16.70 45.79 -27.52
CA GLU A 532 -17.84 45.34 -28.34
C GLU A 532 -17.67 45.89 -29.78
N PRO A 533 -18.14 45.22 -30.86
CA PRO A 533 -19.54 45.44 -31.28
C PRO A 533 -20.25 44.38 -32.17
N LYS A 534 -21.60 44.43 -32.11
CA LYS A 534 -22.64 44.33 -33.18
C LYS A 534 -23.20 42.97 -33.68
N LYS A 535 -24.51 42.81 -33.39
CA LYS A 535 -25.53 41.96 -34.06
C LYS A 535 -25.80 42.31 -35.53
N LYS A 536 -26.10 41.27 -36.32
CA LYS A 536 -27.02 41.11 -37.50
C LYS A 536 -26.82 39.66 -37.99
N GLU A 537 -27.73 38.84 -38.53
CA GLU A 537 -29.19 38.77 -38.76
C GLU A 537 -29.45 37.28 -39.14
N GLN A 538 -30.60 36.68 -38.81
CA GLN A 538 -30.97 35.30 -39.21
C GLN A 538 -31.28 35.17 -40.72
N PRO A 539 -31.44 33.93 -41.25
CA PRO A 539 -32.81 33.42 -41.39
C PRO A 539 -33.02 31.91 -41.06
N LYS A 540 -34.26 31.63 -40.61
CA LYS A 540 -34.90 30.32 -40.34
C LYS A 540 -35.35 29.57 -41.61
N LYS A 541 -35.57 28.25 -41.48
CA LYS A 541 -36.72 27.44 -42.00
C LYS A 541 -36.68 26.00 -41.42
N GLU A 542 -37.59 25.64 -40.48
CA GLU A 542 -38.83 24.80 -40.64
C GLU A 542 -38.53 23.28 -40.71
N ASP A 543 -38.69 22.49 -39.62
CA ASP A 543 -39.90 21.81 -39.03
C ASP A 543 -40.50 20.73 -39.96
N PRO A 544 -40.78 19.47 -39.55
CA PRO A 544 -41.95 19.16 -38.71
C PRO A 544 -41.84 17.92 -37.77
N PHE A 545 -42.44 18.00 -36.58
CA PHE A 545 -43.46 17.07 -36.03
C PHE A 545 -43.55 17.21 -34.51
N SER A 546 -44.30 18.22 -34.07
CA SER A 546 -45.03 18.16 -32.80
C SER A 546 -46.50 18.45 -33.07
N LYS A 547 -47.37 17.51 -32.66
CA LYS A 547 -48.73 17.70 -32.13
C LYS A 547 -49.54 16.41 -32.26
N LEU A 548 -49.90 15.84 -31.13
CA LEU A 548 -51.29 15.64 -30.71
C LEU A 548 -51.30 15.21 -29.24
N ALA A 549 -52.00 15.97 -28.41
CA ALA A 549 -52.31 15.67 -27.02
C ALA A 549 -53.64 14.91 -26.93
N GLY A 550 -53.82 14.08 -25.88
CA GLY A 550 -55.14 13.74 -25.35
C GLY A 550 -55.37 12.29 -24.89
N GLU A 551 -55.24 12.09 -23.57
CA GLU A 551 -56.08 11.28 -22.67
C GLU A 551 -56.05 9.72 -22.62
N ASP A 552 -56.07 9.28 -21.35
CA ASP A 552 -56.58 8.02 -20.75
C ASP A 552 -55.69 6.77 -20.57
N LYS A 553 -55.25 6.60 -19.31
CA LYS A 553 -55.39 5.43 -18.40
C LYS A 553 -54.86 4.04 -18.81
N LYS A 554 -54.01 3.53 -17.90
CA LYS A 554 -53.83 2.12 -17.46
C LYS A 554 -53.24 1.13 -18.48
N ASN A 555 -51.95 0.83 -18.34
CA ASN A 555 -51.45 -0.50 -17.96
C ASN A 555 -49.92 -0.49 -17.84
N ALA A 556 -49.41 -0.90 -16.68
CA ALA A 556 -48.02 -1.31 -16.53
C ALA A 556 -47.83 -2.66 -17.24
N SER A 557 -46.78 -2.80 -18.04
CA SER A 557 -46.34 -4.07 -18.62
C SER A 557 -44.83 -4.03 -18.91
N VAL A 558 -44.07 -4.54 -17.95
CA VAL A 558 -42.82 -5.31 -18.07
C VAL A 558 -42.05 -5.16 -19.40
N GLU A 559 -40.93 -4.44 -19.37
CA GLU A 559 -39.89 -4.50 -20.40
C GLU A 559 -39.15 -5.85 -20.27
N LYS A 560 -39.07 -6.61 -21.37
CA LYS A 560 -38.32 -7.87 -21.45
C LYS A 560 -36.92 -7.58 -21.99
N GLU A 561 -35.91 -8.15 -21.34
CA GLU A 561 -34.55 -8.19 -21.86
C GLU A 561 -34.47 -8.83 -23.27
N PRO A 562 -33.54 -8.37 -24.12
CA PRO A 562 -33.33 -8.92 -25.46
C PRO A 562 -32.81 -10.36 -25.38
N THR A 563 -33.33 -11.21 -26.25
CA THR A 563 -33.00 -12.63 -26.27
C THR A 563 -31.54 -12.86 -26.69
N PRO A 564 -30.90 -13.98 -26.28
CA PRO A 564 -29.53 -14.33 -26.68
C PRO A 564 -29.32 -14.35 -28.20
N LYS A 565 -30.39 -14.57 -28.97
CA LYS A 565 -30.36 -14.54 -30.44
C LYS A 565 -30.23 -13.11 -30.98
N GLU A 566 -30.88 -12.14 -30.35
CA GLU A 566 -30.81 -10.72 -30.71
C GLU A 566 -29.46 -10.12 -30.31
N LYS A 567 -28.88 -10.52 -29.16
CA LYS A 567 -27.50 -10.16 -28.77
C LYS A 567 -26.46 -10.70 -29.77
N LYS A 568 -26.65 -11.94 -30.27
CA LYS A 568 -25.75 -12.56 -31.25
C LYS A 568 -25.83 -11.95 -32.65
N GLU A 569 -27.01 -11.48 -33.06
CA GLU A 569 -27.17 -10.75 -34.33
C GLU A 569 -26.59 -9.33 -34.26
N ALA A 570 -26.63 -8.68 -33.09
CA ALA A 570 -25.98 -7.39 -32.85
C ALA A 570 -24.44 -7.49 -32.86
N LEU A 571 -23.85 -8.51 -32.23
CA LEU A 571 -22.40 -8.75 -32.27
C LEU A 571 -21.88 -9.01 -33.68
N LYS A 572 -22.65 -9.72 -34.50
CA LYS A 572 -22.28 -10.00 -35.90
C LYS A 572 -22.29 -8.73 -36.75
N ALA A 573 -23.23 -7.81 -36.50
CA ALA A 573 -23.30 -6.52 -37.19
C ALA A 573 -22.11 -5.60 -36.83
N LEU A 574 -21.58 -5.69 -35.61
CA LEU A 574 -20.38 -4.95 -35.18
C LEU A 574 -19.09 -5.49 -35.83
N GLY A 575 -18.96 -6.81 -35.97
CA GLY A 575 -17.84 -7.44 -36.68
C GLY A 575 -17.75 -7.06 -38.16
N ASP A 576 -18.90 -6.96 -38.85
CA ASP A 576 -18.95 -6.58 -40.27
C ASP A 576 -18.56 -5.09 -40.49
N VAL A 577 -18.77 -4.23 -39.50
CA VAL A 577 -18.35 -2.80 -39.53
C VAL A 577 -16.84 -2.64 -39.30
N ALA A 578 -16.25 -3.46 -38.43
CA ALA A 578 -14.80 -3.48 -38.20
C ALA A 578 -14.03 -3.94 -39.45
N GLU A 579 -14.53 -4.95 -40.17
CA GLU A 579 -13.90 -5.44 -41.40
C GLU A 579 -14.03 -4.44 -42.57
N ALA A 580 -15.11 -3.66 -42.61
CA ALA A 580 -15.29 -2.57 -43.59
C ALA A 580 -14.31 -1.40 -43.34
N LYS A 581 -14.01 -1.07 -42.08
CA LYS A 581 -12.99 -0.05 -41.71
C LYS A 581 -11.56 -0.51 -42.02
N LYS A 582 -11.26 -1.82 -41.91
CA LYS A 582 -9.95 -2.39 -42.27
C LYS A 582 -9.67 -2.36 -43.77
N LYS A 583 -10.71 -2.43 -44.62
CA LYS A 583 -10.59 -2.39 -46.10
C LYS A 583 -10.45 -0.96 -46.68
N THR A 584 -10.82 0.09 -45.96
CA THR A 584 -10.66 1.49 -46.41
C THR A 584 -9.32 2.13 -46.06
N LYS A 585 -8.55 1.60 -45.10
CA LYS A 585 -7.18 2.08 -44.79
C LYS A 585 -6.08 1.53 -45.73
N LYS A 586 -6.42 0.65 -46.68
CA LYS A 586 -5.45 -0.01 -47.61
C LYS A 586 -5.61 0.39 -49.08
N LYS A 587 -6.23 1.55 -49.36
CA LYS A 587 -6.45 2.08 -50.72
C LYS A 587 -5.92 3.49 -50.89
#